data_AF-A0A8C1S9V3-F1
#
_entry.id   AF-A0A8C1S9V3-F1
#
_cell.length_a   1.000
_cell.length_b   1.000
_cell.length_c   1.000
_cell.angle_alpha   90.00
_cell.angle_beta   90.00
_cell.angle_gamma   90.00
#
_symmetry.space_group_name_H-M   'P 1'
#
loop_
_entity.id
_entity.type
_entity.pdbx_description
1 polymer ?
#
loop_
_entity_poly.entity_id
_entity_poly.type
_entity_poly.pdbx_seq_one_letter_code
_entity_poly.pdbx_strand_id
1 'polypeptide(L)'
;MVFMMGSHEKMLLRVILCEGDIRKIALAKKPDSIDDLVVSLKEILNVDFKFSLQYEDQDFDNALCNLTDISALKDRTTVKIIPVLELTPVDVVEPLNNSTSTEDAEILSTSPQGRQKHWPNEFVVPSFSVDVEYRLQQGKLKYLNDGTFLKPSKDLKHQILEKLAETIFAFKAYPDDQDYEQVASALVKQHPCLLESCSRTGWGGWKNSLKFKMGNYRTKMRKFGVPDVTVNAGKRGANNPEGEPSRKNIKKPKKCELNFLPNYPEGHDDASLESARKVLEEEMKKRTPSASVLSQKMDLTFALRRKEMVMSAPAITDVLDRWPSLFREAQVILFLFC
;
A
#
# COMPACT_ATOMS: atom_id res chain seq x y z
N MET A 1 -21.67 -57.55 26.59
CA MET A 1 -21.32 -56.16 26.27
C MET A 1 -20.94 -56.10 24.79
N VAL A 2 -21.86 -55.65 23.95
CA VAL A 2 -21.59 -55.45 22.52
C VAL A 2 -20.91 -54.09 22.39
N PHE A 3 -19.64 -54.07 22.00
CA PHE A 3 -18.96 -52.83 21.60
C PHE A 3 -19.61 -52.32 20.32
N MET A 4 -20.41 -51.26 20.40
CA MET A 4 -20.81 -50.51 19.22
C MET A 4 -19.56 -49.80 18.67
N MET A 5 -18.99 -50.34 17.58
CA MET A 5 -18.08 -49.58 16.73
C MET A 5 -18.89 -48.44 16.09
N GLY A 6 -18.77 -47.24 16.64
CA GLY A 6 -19.26 -46.03 16.01
C GLY A 6 -18.63 -45.91 14.62
N SER A 7 -19.47 -45.81 13.60
CA SER A 7 -19.05 -45.50 12.24
C SER A 7 -18.33 -44.15 12.24
N HIS A 8 -17.00 -44.16 12.18
CA HIS A 8 -16.21 -42.96 11.95
C HIS A 8 -16.50 -42.49 10.52
N GLU A 9 -17.44 -41.56 10.39
CA GLU A 9 -17.81 -40.99 9.10
C GLU A 9 -16.63 -40.15 8.59
N LYS A 10 -15.98 -40.65 7.55
CA LYS A 10 -14.87 -39.97 6.87
C LYS A 10 -15.45 -38.78 6.12
N MET A 11 -14.83 -37.62 6.30
CA MET A 11 -15.28 -36.39 5.64
C MET A 11 -14.31 -36.01 4.54
N LEU A 12 -14.82 -35.81 3.33
CA LEU A 12 -14.04 -35.32 2.19
C LEU A 12 -14.23 -33.82 2.04
N LEU A 13 -13.13 -33.10 1.89
CA LEU A 13 -13.11 -31.66 1.69
C LEU A 13 -12.32 -31.29 0.44
N ARG A 14 -12.80 -30.28 -0.29
CA ARG A 14 -12.03 -29.61 -1.32
C ARG A 14 -11.45 -28.33 -0.72
N VAL A 15 -10.16 -28.29 -0.47
CA VAL A 15 -9.50 -27.17 0.22
C VAL A 15 -8.74 -26.30 -0.75
N ILE A 16 -9.04 -25.00 -0.76
CA ILE A 16 -8.42 -23.97 -1.59
C ILE A 16 -7.41 -23.21 -0.70
N LEU A 17 -6.12 -23.38 -0.95
CA LEU A 17 -5.07 -22.59 -0.28
C LEU A 17 -4.87 -21.25 -1.00
N CYS A 18 -4.86 -21.28 -2.33
CA CYS A 18 -4.83 -20.12 -3.20
C CYS A 18 -5.47 -20.46 -4.56
N GLU A 19 -5.63 -19.49 -5.46
CA GLU A 19 -6.26 -19.73 -6.79
C GLU A 19 -5.53 -20.79 -7.62
N GLY A 20 -4.25 -21.07 -7.35
CA GLY A 20 -3.45 -22.07 -8.04
C GLY A 20 -3.21 -23.39 -7.28
N ASP A 21 -3.60 -23.49 -5.99
CA ASP A 21 -3.38 -24.69 -5.16
C ASP A 21 -4.69 -25.10 -4.47
N ILE A 22 -5.32 -26.14 -5.05
CA ILE A 22 -6.59 -26.69 -4.61
C ILE A 22 -6.41 -28.18 -4.41
N ARG A 23 -6.65 -28.67 -3.19
CA ARG A 23 -6.37 -30.04 -2.79
C ARG A 23 -7.63 -30.75 -2.33
N LYS A 24 -7.68 -32.06 -2.56
CA LYS A 24 -8.69 -32.94 -2.00
C LYS A 24 -8.15 -33.56 -0.71
N ILE A 25 -8.81 -33.29 0.41
CA ILE A 25 -8.41 -33.78 1.73
C ILE A 25 -9.47 -34.74 2.25
N ALA A 26 -9.02 -35.86 2.83
CA ALA A 26 -9.88 -36.81 3.51
C ALA A 26 -9.56 -36.77 5.01
N LEU A 27 -10.52 -36.31 5.81
CA LEU A 27 -10.43 -36.36 7.26
C LEU A 27 -10.90 -37.73 7.75
N ALA A 28 -10.12 -38.33 8.66
CA ALA A 28 -10.42 -39.65 9.21
C ALA A 28 -11.69 -39.66 10.07
N LYS A 29 -12.02 -38.52 10.69
CA LYS A 29 -13.21 -38.28 11.50
C LYS A 29 -13.76 -36.89 11.15
N LYS A 30 -15.09 -36.73 11.19
CA LYS A 30 -15.73 -35.41 11.17
C LYS A 30 -15.21 -34.56 12.36
N PRO A 31 -14.79 -33.31 12.15
CA PRO A 31 -14.37 -32.43 13.23
C PRO A 31 -15.54 -32.12 14.16
N ASP A 32 -15.29 -32.10 15.47
CA ASP A 32 -16.31 -31.75 16.47
C ASP A 32 -16.39 -30.23 16.67
N SER A 33 -15.33 -29.49 16.31
CA SER A 33 -15.25 -28.03 16.36
C SER A 33 -14.46 -27.45 15.17
N ILE A 34 -14.53 -26.12 14.98
CA ILE A 34 -13.74 -25.40 13.97
C ILE A 34 -12.24 -25.50 14.32
N ASP A 35 -11.89 -25.43 15.59
CA ASP A 35 -10.49 -25.54 16.03
C ASP A 35 -9.91 -26.92 15.70
N ASP A 36 -10.67 -28.00 15.89
CA ASP A 36 -10.26 -29.36 15.51
C ASP A 36 -10.03 -29.49 13.99
N LEU A 37 -10.87 -28.82 13.20
CA LEU A 37 -10.72 -28.76 11.74
C LEU A 37 -9.46 -27.98 11.35
N VAL A 38 -9.18 -26.85 12.00
CA VAL A 38 -7.97 -26.05 11.77
C VAL A 38 -6.72 -26.86 12.10
N VAL A 39 -6.69 -27.57 13.22
CA VAL A 39 -5.58 -28.45 13.61
C VAL A 39 -5.37 -29.55 12.57
N SER A 40 -6.43 -30.25 12.19
CA SER A 40 -6.36 -31.33 11.19
C SER A 40 -5.85 -30.82 9.84
N LEU A 41 -6.29 -29.63 9.41
CA LEU A 41 -5.84 -29.02 8.16
C LEU A 41 -4.38 -28.57 8.23
N LYS A 42 -3.91 -28.05 9.38
CA LYS A 42 -2.49 -27.71 9.58
C LYS A 42 -1.59 -28.92 9.45
N GLU A 43 -1.96 -30.03 10.09
CA GLU A 43 -1.20 -31.29 10.03
C GLU A 43 -1.15 -31.87 8.62
N ILE A 44 -2.29 -31.93 7.92
CA ILE A 44 -2.37 -32.53 6.58
C ILE A 44 -1.70 -31.65 5.52
N LEU A 45 -1.85 -30.33 5.62
CA LEU A 45 -1.29 -29.38 4.65
C LEU A 45 0.16 -28.99 4.98
N ASN A 46 0.66 -29.36 6.15
CA ASN A 46 1.96 -28.96 6.69
C ASN A 46 2.14 -27.44 6.70
N VAL A 47 1.18 -26.75 7.32
CA VAL A 47 1.07 -25.29 7.34
C VAL A 47 1.26 -24.75 8.77
N ASP A 48 2.27 -23.89 8.95
CA ASP A 48 2.63 -23.30 10.26
C ASP A 48 2.05 -21.91 10.54
N PHE A 49 1.20 -21.36 9.66
CA PHE A 49 0.59 -20.05 9.86
C PHE A 49 -0.83 -20.13 10.45
N LYS A 50 -1.28 -19.05 11.10
CA LYS A 50 -2.68 -18.89 11.53
C LYS A 50 -3.54 -18.53 10.34
N PHE A 51 -4.73 -19.12 10.25
CA PHE A 51 -5.67 -18.87 9.16
C PHE A 51 -7.12 -18.97 9.63
N SER A 52 -8.00 -18.32 8.88
CA SER A 52 -9.45 -18.44 8.98
C SER A 52 -9.99 -19.25 7.80
N LEU A 53 -11.21 -19.79 7.94
CA LEU A 53 -11.84 -20.67 6.95
C LEU A 53 -13.10 -20.03 6.38
N GLN A 54 -13.28 -20.17 5.07
CA GLN A 54 -14.54 -19.90 4.37
C GLN A 54 -15.06 -21.18 3.74
N TYR A 55 -16.38 -21.32 3.58
CA TYR A 55 -17.00 -22.45 2.88
C TYR A 55 -17.94 -21.96 1.78
N GLU A 56 -18.17 -22.79 0.76
CA GLU A 56 -19.19 -22.52 -0.26
C GLU A 56 -20.58 -22.83 0.30
N ASP A 57 -21.42 -21.81 0.43
CA ASP A 57 -22.78 -21.94 0.95
C ASP A 57 -23.79 -22.20 -0.18
N GLN A 58 -24.52 -23.31 -0.08
CA GLN A 58 -25.49 -23.73 -1.08
C GLN A 58 -26.70 -22.79 -1.16
N ASP A 59 -27.04 -22.10 -0.07
CA ASP A 59 -28.18 -21.18 -0.02
C ASP A 59 -27.86 -19.84 -0.71
N PHE A 60 -26.58 -19.58 -1.00
CA PHE A 60 -26.08 -18.36 -1.65
C PHE A 60 -25.38 -18.64 -2.98
N ASP A 61 -25.91 -19.56 -3.79
CA ASP A 61 -25.35 -19.92 -5.10
C ASP A 61 -23.87 -20.38 -5.04
N ASN A 62 -23.46 -21.04 -3.95
CA ASN A 62 -22.08 -21.45 -3.66
C ASN A 62 -21.11 -20.28 -3.47
N ALA A 63 -21.59 -19.11 -3.07
CA ALA A 63 -20.74 -18.01 -2.63
C ALA A 63 -19.94 -18.40 -1.37
N LEU A 64 -18.74 -17.81 -1.22
CA LEU A 64 -17.87 -18.08 -0.08
C LEU A 64 -18.35 -17.28 1.15
N CYS A 65 -18.69 -18.00 2.22
CA CYS A 65 -19.10 -17.45 3.51
C CYS A 65 -18.09 -17.81 4.60
N ASN A 66 -17.95 -16.96 5.62
CA ASN A 66 -17.07 -17.25 6.75
C ASN A 66 -17.63 -18.44 7.55
N LEU A 67 -16.78 -19.42 7.83
CA LEU A 67 -17.15 -20.57 8.63
C LEU A 67 -17.18 -20.16 10.11
N THR A 68 -18.38 -20.10 10.69
CA THR A 68 -18.61 -19.73 12.10
C THR A 68 -19.19 -20.88 12.93
N ASP A 69 -19.80 -21.87 12.27
CA ASP A 69 -20.28 -23.10 12.89
C ASP A 69 -19.84 -24.31 12.04
N ILE A 70 -19.29 -25.34 12.71
CA ILE A 70 -18.87 -26.59 12.06
C ILE A 70 -20.03 -27.35 11.44
N SER A 71 -21.25 -27.15 11.96
CA SER A 71 -22.49 -27.77 11.47
C SER A 71 -22.83 -27.35 10.04
N ALA A 72 -22.31 -26.21 9.59
CA ALA A 72 -22.48 -25.72 8.22
C ALA A 72 -21.74 -26.59 7.18
N LEU A 73 -20.72 -27.36 7.60
CA LEU A 73 -19.97 -28.22 6.70
C LEU A 73 -20.66 -29.59 6.52
N LYS A 74 -20.96 -29.89 5.25
CA LYS A 74 -21.45 -31.20 4.80
C LYS A 74 -20.28 -32.01 4.23
N ASP A 75 -20.49 -33.30 4.00
CA ASP A 75 -19.50 -34.09 3.24
C ASP A 75 -19.35 -33.50 1.83
N ARG A 76 -18.10 -33.40 1.35
CA ARG A 76 -17.71 -32.84 0.04
C ARG A 76 -17.88 -31.33 -0.11
N THR A 77 -17.93 -30.58 0.99
CA THR A 77 -17.93 -29.11 0.94
C THR A 77 -16.56 -28.56 0.49
N THR A 78 -16.58 -27.45 -0.25
CA THR A 78 -15.39 -26.66 -0.56
C THR A 78 -15.08 -25.71 0.58
N VAL A 79 -13.83 -25.68 1.02
CA VAL A 79 -13.33 -24.78 2.08
C VAL A 79 -12.14 -23.98 1.53
N LYS A 80 -12.07 -22.69 1.85
CA LYS A 80 -10.97 -21.80 1.47
C LYS A 80 -10.22 -21.32 2.72
N ILE A 81 -8.90 -21.40 2.67
CA ILE A 81 -7.99 -20.94 3.73
C ILE A 81 -7.63 -19.48 3.47
N ILE A 82 -7.79 -18.62 4.49
CA ILE A 82 -7.38 -17.22 4.46
C ILE A 82 -6.34 -16.99 5.56
N PRO A 83 -5.06 -16.75 5.23
CA PRO A 83 -4.01 -16.46 6.20
C PRO A 83 -4.39 -15.25 7.07
N VAL A 84 -4.28 -15.40 8.39
CA VAL A 84 -4.48 -14.32 9.36
C VAL A 84 -3.09 -13.82 9.75
N LEU A 85 -2.81 -12.58 9.37
CA LEU A 85 -1.57 -11.90 9.75
C LEU A 85 -1.68 -11.42 11.20
N GLU A 86 -1.02 -12.11 12.13
CA GLU A 86 -0.80 -11.58 13.47
C GLU A 86 0.47 -10.73 13.48
N LEU A 87 0.30 -9.44 13.75
CA LEU A 87 1.40 -8.51 13.94
C LEU A 87 1.78 -8.51 15.43
N THR A 88 2.88 -9.17 15.78
CA THR A 88 3.49 -9.04 17.11
C THR A 88 4.57 -7.95 17.09
N PRO A 89 4.57 -6.98 18.02
CA PRO A 89 5.71 -6.12 18.23
C PRO A 89 6.94 -6.98 18.58
N VAL A 90 8.06 -6.75 17.91
CA VAL A 90 9.31 -7.45 18.21
C VAL A 90 10.00 -6.69 19.34
N ASP A 91 10.07 -7.29 20.53
CA ASP A 91 11.01 -6.86 21.58
C ASP A 91 12.40 -7.35 21.18
N VAL A 92 13.23 -6.43 20.69
CA VAL A 92 14.62 -6.72 20.31
C VAL A 92 15.46 -6.75 21.59
N VAL A 93 15.92 -7.94 21.99
CA VAL A 93 16.96 -8.11 23.00
C VAL A 93 18.29 -8.31 22.27
N GLU A 94 19.15 -7.29 22.26
CA GLU A 94 20.54 -7.42 21.81
C GLU A 94 21.46 -7.83 22.98
N PRO A 95 22.45 -8.72 22.77
CA PRO A 95 23.54 -8.91 23.71
C PRO A 95 24.65 -7.88 23.45
N LEU A 96 24.95 -7.12 24.51
CA LEU A 96 26.04 -6.15 24.62
C LEU A 96 27.41 -6.83 24.53
N ASN A 97 28.28 -6.35 23.64
CA ASN A 97 29.74 -6.49 23.78
C ASN A 97 30.43 -5.18 23.38
N ASN A 98 30.92 -4.49 24.41
CA ASN A 98 31.66 -3.22 24.34
C ASN A 98 33.05 -3.38 23.71
N SER A 99 33.49 -2.37 22.94
CA SER A 99 34.79 -1.68 23.13
C SER A 99 34.95 -0.44 22.22
N THR A 100 34.65 0.73 22.81
CA THR A 100 35.47 1.97 22.84
C THR A 100 35.59 2.91 21.62
N SER A 101 34.97 4.11 21.79
CA SER A 101 35.32 5.49 21.31
C SER A 101 35.15 5.81 19.81
N THR A 102 34.44 6.85 19.32
CA THR A 102 33.89 8.11 19.87
C THR A 102 32.73 8.60 18.97
N GLU A 103 31.66 9.07 19.62
CA GLU A 103 30.50 9.93 19.26
C GLU A 103 30.52 10.61 17.87
N ASP A 104 29.52 10.46 16.99
CA ASP A 104 28.16 11.02 17.08
C ASP A 104 27.03 10.04 16.71
N ALA A 105 25.87 10.20 17.37
CA ALA A 105 24.76 9.25 17.43
C ALA A 105 23.96 9.08 16.12
N GLU A 106 23.99 7.88 15.54
CA GLU A 106 22.96 7.39 14.62
C GLU A 106 21.68 7.04 15.40
N ILE A 107 20.68 7.90 15.30
CA ILE A 107 19.31 7.58 15.72
C ILE A 107 18.74 6.63 14.67
N LEU A 108 18.65 5.34 15.01
CA LEU A 108 17.88 4.33 14.28
C LEU A 108 16.39 4.73 14.32
N SER A 109 16.02 5.54 13.33
CA SER A 109 14.67 6.02 13.11
C SER A 109 13.88 4.93 12.38
N THR A 110 13.16 4.09 13.10
CA THR A 110 12.06 3.29 12.52
C THR A 110 10.87 4.23 12.25
N SER A 111 11.05 5.07 11.24
CA SER A 111 10.01 5.89 10.63
C SER A 111 9.04 4.99 9.86
N PRO A 112 7.73 5.27 9.84
CA PRO A 112 6.79 4.59 8.95
C PRO A 112 7.09 4.99 7.50
N GLN A 113 8.06 4.31 6.88
CA GLN A 113 8.35 4.14 5.45
C GLN A 113 7.54 5.02 4.49
N GLY A 114 7.84 6.33 4.50
CA GLY A 114 7.33 7.33 3.57
C GLY A 114 8.10 7.35 2.25
N ARG A 115 8.04 6.22 1.55
CA ARG A 115 8.36 5.93 0.14
C ARG A 115 8.59 7.14 -0.79
N GLN A 116 9.78 7.72 -0.79
CA GLN A 116 10.40 8.22 -2.02
C GLN A 116 11.90 7.93 -1.95
N LYS A 117 12.28 6.70 -2.34
CA LYS A 117 13.67 6.45 -2.72
C LYS A 117 13.99 7.42 -3.86
N HIS A 118 15.14 8.10 -3.80
CA HIS A 118 15.60 8.91 -4.91
C HIS A 118 15.61 8.08 -6.18
N TRP A 119 15.20 8.70 -7.30
CA TRP A 119 15.22 8.03 -8.58
C TRP A 119 16.66 7.62 -8.91
N PRO A 120 16.91 6.36 -9.26
CA PRO A 120 18.27 5.88 -9.42
C PRO A 120 18.90 6.40 -10.72
N ASN A 121 20.21 6.63 -10.69
CA ASN A 121 20.98 7.00 -11.89
C ASN A 121 20.94 5.88 -12.95
N GLU A 122 20.92 4.62 -12.51
CA GLU A 122 20.68 3.45 -13.35
C GLU A 122 19.56 2.60 -12.75
N PHE A 123 18.52 2.33 -13.55
CA PHE A 123 17.42 1.49 -13.10
C PHE A 123 17.82 0.01 -13.14
N VAL A 124 17.72 -0.67 -11.99
CA VAL A 124 17.93 -2.12 -11.88
C VAL A 124 16.59 -2.83 -12.06
N VAL A 125 16.51 -3.75 -13.02
CA VAL A 125 15.29 -4.54 -13.25
C VAL A 125 15.09 -5.48 -12.06
N PRO A 126 13.90 -5.48 -11.42
CA PRO A 126 13.61 -6.37 -10.31
C PRO A 126 13.58 -7.83 -10.77
N SER A 127 13.83 -8.77 -9.85
CA SER A 127 13.55 -10.18 -10.11
C SER A 127 12.05 -10.41 -10.28
N PHE A 128 11.68 -11.19 -11.28
CA PHE A 128 10.31 -11.62 -11.53
C PHE A 128 9.99 -12.92 -10.77
N SER A 129 8.74 -13.40 -10.90
CA SER A 129 8.37 -14.72 -10.39
C SER A 129 9.17 -15.81 -11.12
N VAL A 130 9.32 -16.96 -10.45
CA VAL A 130 10.13 -18.10 -10.94
C VAL A 130 9.75 -18.49 -12.37
N ASP A 131 8.45 -18.52 -12.67
CA ASP A 131 7.94 -18.89 -13.99
C ASP A 131 8.21 -17.82 -15.07
N VAL A 132 8.19 -16.53 -14.71
CA VAL A 132 8.53 -15.42 -15.63
C VAL A 132 10.01 -15.42 -15.91
N GLU A 133 10.85 -15.55 -14.87
CA GLU A 133 12.30 -15.65 -15.01
C GLU A 133 12.69 -16.85 -15.89
N TYR A 134 12.10 -18.02 -15.66
CA TYR A 134 12.34 -19.19 -16.49
C TYR A 134 11.99 -18.91 -17.96
N ARG A 135 10.82 -18.31 -18.24
CA ARG A 135 10.40 -17.95 -19.60
C ARG A 135 11.35 -16.93 -20.26
N LEU A 136 11.81 -15.94 -19.51
CA LEU A 136 12.79 -14.95 -19.96
C LEU A 136 14.15 -15.58 -20.25
N GLN A 137 14.60 -16.51 -19.41
CA GLN A 137 15.84 -17.25 -19.61
C GLN A 137 15.78 -18.14 -20.85
N GLN A 138 14.68 -18.85 -21.07
CA GLN A 138 14.45 -19.62 -22.30
C GLN A 138 14.47 -18.72 -23.55
N GLY A 139 13.83 -17.55 -23.47
CA GLY A 139 13.89 -16.54 -24.53
C GLY A 139 15.32 -16.06 -24.81
N LYS A 140 16.10 -15.79 -23.75
CA LYS A 140 17.50 -15.38 -23.85
C LYS A 140 18.37 -16.45 -24.51
N LEU A 141 18.18 -17.73 -24.15
CA LEU A 141 18.92 -18.84 -24.78
C LEU A 141 18.62 -18.94 -26.27
N LYS A 142 17.34 -18.85 -26.67
CA LYS A 142 16.95 -18.86 -28.09
C LYS A 142 17.50 -17.67 -28.87
N TYR A 143 17.53 -16.50 -28.24
CA TYR A 143 18.13 -15.30 -28.82
C TYR A 143 19.63 -15.46 -29.04
N LEU A 144 20.36 -16.04 -28.07
CA LEU A 144 21.80 -16.27 -28.18
C LEU A 144 22.15 -17.32 -29.25
N ASN A 145 21.31 -18.33 -29.45
CA ASN A 145 21.54 -19.37 -30.46
C ASN A 145 21.27 -18.85 -31.88
N ASP A 146 20.05 -18.34 -32.12
CA ASP A 146 19.55 -18.13 -33.49
C ASP A 146 19.16 -16.67 -33.75
N GLY A 147 19.44 -15.74 -32.83
CA GLY A 147 19.04 -14.32 -32.94
C GLY A 147 17.53 -14.09 -32.84
N THR A 148 16.75 -15.10 -32.45
CA THR A 148 15.29 -15.05 -32.45
C THR A 148 14.77 -14.22 -31.27
N PHE A 149 13.96 -13.21 -31.55
CA PHE A 149 13.30 -12.39 -30.53
C PHE A 149 12.10 -13.12 -29.89
N LEU A 150 11.99 -13.01 -28.58
CA LEU A 150 10.84 -13.52 -27.83
C LEU A 150 9.67 -12.55 -28.01
N LYS A 151 8.60 -13.03 -28.64
CA LYS A 151 7.30 -12.33 -28.62
C LYS A 151 6.56 -12.71 -27.33
N PRO A 152 6.46 -11.83 -26.33
CA PRO A 152 5.86 -12.19 -25.05
C PRO A 152 4.36 -12.46 -25.22
N SER A 153 3.85 -13.49 -24.55
CA SER A 153 2.40 -13.69 -24.43
C SER A 153 1.76 -12.52 -23.67
N LYS A 154 0.45 -12.32 -23.82
CA LYS A 154 -0.28 -11.26 -23.09
C LYS A 154 -0.10 -11.37 -21.57
N ASP A 155 -0.14 -12.59 -21.06
CA ASP A 155 0.11 -12.92 -19.65
C ASP A 155 1.53 -12.56 -19.21
N LEU A 156 2.56 -13.07 -19.91
CA LEU A 156 3.95 -12.79 -19.59
C LEU A 156 4.24 -11.29 -19.59
N LYS A 157 3.74 -10.58 -20.61
CA LYS A 157 3.87 -9.12 -20.70
C LYS A 157 3.18 -8.43 -19.53
N HIS A 158 2.00 -8.88 -19.12
CA HIS A 158 1.28 -8.31 -17.98
C HIS A 158 2.05 -8.45 -16.67
N GLN A 159 2.62 -9.62 -16.40
CA GLN A 159 3.36 -9.91 -15.17
C GLN A 159 4.65 -9.09 -15.06
N ILE A 160 5.42 -9.00 -16.15
CA ILE A 160 6.61 -8.14 -16.24
C ILE A 160 6.23 -6.69 -15.94
N LEU A 161 5.18 -6.18 -16.61
CA LEU A 161 4.74 -4.80 -16.42
C LEU A 161 4.20 -4.54 -15.02
N GLU A 162 3.52 -5.49 -14.37
CA GLU A 162 3.03 -5.34 -12.99
C GLU A 162 4.20 -5.20 -12.03
N LYS A 163 5.22 -6.06 -12.14
CA LYS A 163 6.38 -6.00 -11.24
C LYS A 163 7.20 -4.73 -11.44
N LEU A 164 7.35 -4.28 -12.68
CA LEU A 164 7.98 -3.01 -12.99
C LEU A 164 7.17 -1.83 -12.45
N ALA A 165 5.85 -1.84 -12.59
CA ALA A 165 4.99 -0.77 -12.07
C ALA A 165 5.07 -0.68 -10.54
N GLU A 166 5.05 -1.81 -9.83
CA GLU A 166 5.27 -1.87 -8.38
C GLU A 166 6.60 -1.23 -8.00
N THR A 167 7.67 -1.60 -8.70
CA THR A 167 9.04 -1.12 -8.45
C THR A 167 9.16 0.38 -8.74
N ILE A 168 8.65 0.85 -9.88
CA ILE A 168 8.63 2.27 -10.23
C ILE A 168 7.85 3.08 -9.18
N PHE A 169 6.69 2.58 -8.74
CA PHE A 169 5.84 3.24 -7.76
C PHE A 169 6.52 3.35 -6.38
N ALA A 170 7.51 2.51 -6.08
CA ALA A 170 8.34 2.65 -4.87
C ALA A 170 9.27 3.89 -4.91
N PHE A 171 9.57 4.41 -6.11
CA PHE A 171 10.34 5.64 -6.31
C PHE A 171 9.44 6.84 -6.56
N LYS A 172 8.58 6.76 -7.60
CA LYS A 172 7.71 7.84 -8.07
C LYS A 172 6.32 7.32 -8.44
N ALA A 173 5.28 7.93 -7.85
CA ALA A 173 3.90 7.66 -8.26
C ALA A 173 3.58 8.22 -9.67
N TYR A 174 4.23 9.33 -10.05
CA TYR A 174 4.08 10.02 -11.34
C TYR A 174 5.42 10.16 -12.07
N PRO A 175 5.95 9.07 -12.65
CA PRO A 175 7.16 9.13 -13.45
C PRO A 175 6.96 9.98 -14.71
N ASP A 176 8.02 10.66 -15.12
CA ASP A 176 8.08 11.42 -16.37
C ASP A 176 8.51 10.54 -17.55
N ASP A 177 8.62 11.14 -18.74
CA ASP A 177 8.94 10.41 -19.96
C ASP A 177 10.36 9.80 -19.97
N GLN A 178 11.32 10.45 -19.30
CA GLN A 178 12.71 9.98 -19.19
C GLN A 178 12.79 8.80 -18.22
N ASP A 179 12.06 8.86 -17.11
CA ASP A 179 11.93 7.76 -16.15
C ASP A 179 11.45 6.47 -16.86
N TYR A 180 10.38 6.56 -17.67
CA TYR A 180 9.87 5.39 -18.42
C TYR A 180 10.88 4.86 -19.44
N GLU A 181 11.66 5.75 -20.05
CA GLU A 181 12.67 5.38 -21.04
C GLU A 181 13.85 4.65 -20.40
N GLN A 182 14.29 5.11 -19.22
CA GLN A 182 15.34 4.46 -18.45
C GLN A 182 14.90 3.04 -18.04
N VAL A 183 13.66 2.85 -17.57
CA VAL A 183 13.17 1.51 -17.21
C VAL A 183 13.05 0.59 -18.42
N ALA A 184 12.49 1.10 -19.52
CA ALA A 184 12.30 0.31 -20.74
C ALA A 184 13.63 -0.10 -21.38
N SER A 185 14.61 0.80 -21.40
CA SER A 185 15.96 0.50 -21.89
C SER A 185 16.70 -0.49 -20.98
N ALA A 186 16.59 -0.34 -19.65
CA ALA A 186 17.16 -1.29 -18.69
C ALA A 186 16.58 -2.71 -18.85
N LEU A 187 15.26 -2.83 -19.03
CA LEU A 187 14.58 -4.10 -19.26
C LEU A 187 15.14 -4.83 -20.50
N VAL A 188 15.26 -4.12 -21.62
CA VAL A 188 15.76 -4.69 -22.87
C VAL A 188 17.27 -4.97 -22.82
N LYS A 189 18.05 -4.12 -22.13
CA LYS A 189 19.49 -4.35 -21.91
C LYS A 189 19.73 -5.64 -21.12
N GLN A 190 18.92 -5.90 -20.11
CA GLN A 190 19.01 -7.14 -19.31
C GLN A 190 18.46 -8.37 -20.04
N HIS A 191 17.39 -8.19 -20.81
CA HIS A 191 16.74 -9.25 -21.59
C HIS A 191 16.67 -8.88 -23.08
N PRO A 192 17.78 -9.02 -23.84
CA PRO A 192 17.84 -8.65 -25.26
C PRO A 192 16.80 -9.36 -26.14
N CYS A 193 16.32 -10.54 -25.71
CA CYS A 193 15.25 -11.26 -26.39
C CYS A 193 13.92 -10.48 -26.42
N LEU A 194 13.72 -9.45 -25.60
CA LEU A 194 12.51 -8.61 -25.56
C LEU A 194 12.56 -7.41 -26.50
N LEU A 195 13.64 -7.24 -27.27
CA LEU A 195 13.81 -6.13 -28.22
C LEU A 195 12.68 -6.15 -29.27
N GLU A 196 11.99 -5.03 -29.46
CA GLU A 196 10.91 -4.90 -30.43
C GLU A 196 11.45 -4.44 -31.80
N SER A 197 11.35 -5.28 -32.82
CA SER A 197 11.90 -5.04 -34.16
C SER A 197 11.24 -3.86 -34.91
N CYS A 198 10.09 -3.36 -34.44
CA CYS A 198 9.34 -2.28 -35.09
C CYS A 198 9.57 -0.89 -34.46
N SER A 199 10.50 -0.76 -33.52
CA SER A 199 10.79 0.51 -32.84
C SER A 199 12.20 0.99 -33.17
N ARG A 200 12.36 2.30 -33.48
CA ARG A 200 13.67 2.91 -33.76
C ARG A 200 14.69 2.72 -32.63
N THR A 201 14.21 2.61 -31.39
CA THR A 201 15.04 2.34 -30.21
C THR A 201 15.02 0.87 -29.81
N GLY A 202 13.99 0.11 -30.18
CA GLY A 202 13.80 -1.29 -29.77
C GLY A 202 13.11 -1.48 -28.42
N TRP A 203 12.85 -0.42 -27.65
CA TRP A 203 12.13 -0.45 -26.37
C TRP A 203 10.91 0.49 -26.30
N GLY A 204 10.55 1.16 -27.41
CA GLY A 204 9.47 2.14 -27.44
C GLY A 204 8.09 1.60 -27.07
N GLY A 205 7.74 0.37 -27.48
CA GLY A 205 6.47 -0.24 -27.11
C GLY A 205 6.42 -0.66 -25.64
N TRP A 206 7.56 -1.03 -25.05
CA TRP A 206 7.69 -1.24 -23.60
C TRP A 206 7.47 0.06 -22.82
N LYS A 207 8.09 1.17 -23.25
CA LYS A 207 7.87 2.52 -22.68
C LYS A 207 6.39 2.90 -22.69
N ASN A 208 5.71 2.74 -23.82
CA ASN A 208 4.27 3.03 -23.92
C ASN A 208 3.43 2.09 -23.04
N SER A 209 3.75 0.80 -23.03
CA SER A 209 3.05 -0.19 -22.20
C SER A 209 3.19 0.15 -20.70
N LEU A 210 4.36 0.62 -20.26
CA LEU A 210 4.60 1.07 -18.89
C LEU A 210 3.79 2.32 -18.54
N LYS A 211 3.65 3.29 -19.44
CA LYS A 211 2.78 4.46 -19.20
C LYS A 211 1.34 4.06 -18.90
N PHE A 212 0.77 3.19 -19.74
CA PHE A 212 -0.58 2.67 -19.52
C PHE A 212 -0.67 1.86 -18.23
N LYS A 213 0.31 0.99 -17.97
CA LYS A 213 0.35 0.17 -16.77
C LYS A 213 0.44 1.02 -15.50
N MET A 214 1.28 2.05 -15.47
CA MET A 214 1.38 2.96 -14.34
C MET A 214 0.10 3.76 -14.10
N GLY A 215 -0.64 4.13 -15.15
CA GLY A 215 -1.97 4.72 -15.00
C GLY A 215 -2.96 3.78 -14.29
N ASN A 216 -2.98 2.52 -14.70
CA ASN A 216 -3.82 1.49 -14.07
C ASN A 216 -3.36 1.19 -12.63
N TYR A 217 -2.04 1.12 -12.41
CA TYR A 217 -1.44 0.86 -11.10
C TYR A 217 -1.78 1.99 -10.12
N ARG A 218 -1.66 3.26 -10.53
CA ARG A 218 -2.13 4.41 -9.74
C ARG A 218 -3.62 4.29 -9.38
N THR A 219 -4.46 3.90 -10.34
CA THR A 219 -5.89 3.69 -10.08
C THR A 219 -6.13 2.58 -9.05
N LYS A 220 -5.35 1.49 -9.12
CA LYS A 220 -5.37 0.40 -8.13
C LYS A 220 -4.92 0.89 -6.74
N MET A 221 -3.80 1.62 -6.65
CA MET A 221 -3.28 2.17 -5.39
C MET A 221 -4.22 3.19 -4.75
N ARG A 222 -4.92 3.99 -5.57
CA ARG A 222 -5.98 4.90 -5.10
C ARG A 222 -7.12 4.15 -4.41
N LYS A 223 -7.57 3.01 -4.97
CA LYS A 223 -8.61 2.18 -4.34
C LYS A 223 -8.17 1.63 -2.98
N PHE A 224 -6.86 1.46 -2.76
CA PHE A 224 -6.30 1.10 -1.46
C PHE A 224 -6.09 2.30 -0.53
N GLY A 225 -6.51 3.51 -0.91
CA GLY A 225 -6.44 4.71 -0.08
C GLY A 225 -5.05 5.34 0.04
N VAL A 226 -4.12 5.04 -0.87
CA VAL A 226 -2.76 5.61 -0.83
C VAL A 226 -2.81 7.14 -1.02
N PRO A 227 -2.40 7.95 -0.03
CA PRO A 227 -2.60 9.41 -0.05
C PRO A 227 -2.06 10.10 -1.31
N ASP A 228 -0.82 9.78 -1.71
CA ASP A 228 -0.08 10.39 -2.83
C ASP A 228 -0.81 10.36 -4.18
N VAL A 229 -1.67 9.36 -4.38
CA VAL A 229 -2.43 9.15 -5.62
C VAL A 229 -3.90 9.53 -5.45
N THR A 230 -4.37 9.55 -4.21
CA THR A 230 -5.75 9.87 -3.85
C THR A 230 -6.01 11.37 -3.89
N VAL A 231 -5.06 12.19 -3.46
CA VAL A 231 -5.15 13.67 -3.58
C VAL A 231 -5.30 14.09 -5.05
N ASN A 232 -4.63 13.36 -5.95
CA ASN A 232 -4.64 13.61 -7.39
C ASN A 232 -5.74 12.82 -8.13
N ALA A 233 -6.74 12.28 -7.42
CA ALA A 233 -7.80 11.48 -8.02
C ALA A 233 -8.71 12.28 -8.98
N GLY A 234 -8.69 13.61 -8.87
CA GLY A 234 -9.53 14.50 -9.63
C GLY A 234 -11.02 14.32 -9.30
N LYS A 235 -11.86 15.04 -10.03
CA LYS A 235 -13.32 15.02 -9.88
C LYS A 235 -13.91 13.67 -10.31
N ARG A 236 -15.14 13.40 -9.87
CA ARG A 236 -15.92 12.23 -10.24
C ARG A 236 -15.91 12.00 -11.75
N GLY A 237 -15.54 10.80 -12.18
CA GLY A 237 -15.51 10.40 -13.59
C GLY A 237 -15.49 8.88 -13.75
N ALA A 238 -15.45 8.38 -14.99
CA ALA A 238 -15.51 6.95 -15.29
C ALA A 238 -14.43 6.12 -14.54
N ASN A 239 -13.24 6.71 -14.35
CA ASN A 239 -12.11 6.08 -13.65
C ASN A 239 -12.03 6.47 -12.15
N ASN A 240 -12.96 7.27 -11.64
CA ASN A 240 -13.05 7.71 -10.25
C ASN A 240 -14.53 7.94 -9.84
N PRO A 241 -15.36 6.89 -9.76
CA PRO A 241 -16.81 7.02 -9.56
C PRO A 241 -17.17 7.55 -8.16
N GLU A 242 -16.31 7.31 -7.16
CA GLU A 242 -16.47 7.78 -5.78
C GLU A 242 -15.90 9.19 -5.56
N GLY A 243 -15.24 9.78 -6.57
CA GLY A 243 -14.65 11.11 -6.49
C GLY A 243 -15.66 12.23 -6.20
N GLU A 244 -15.15 13.38 -5.78
CA GLU A 244 -15.98 14.55 -5.52
C GLU A 244 -16.70 15.03 -6.78
N PRO A 245 -18.00 15.40 -6.69
CA PRO A 245 -18.77 15.81 -7.85
C PRO A 245 -18.16 17.06 -8.50
N SER A 246 -18.08 17.02 -9.84
CA SER A 246 -17.38 18.02 -10.66
C SER A 246 -17.87 19.47 -10.50
N ARG A 247 -19.06 19.64 -9.90
CA ARG A 247 -19.73 20.92 -9.63
C ARG A 247 -19.28 21.63 -8.36
N LYS A 248 -18.50 21.00 -7.47
CA LYS A 248 -17.92 21.69 -6.32
C LYS A 248 -16.64 22.43 -6.76
N ASN A 249 -16.60 23.74 -6.51
CA ASN A 249 -15.44 24.64 -6.56
C ASN A 249 -14.65 24.67 -7.89
N ILE A 250 -15.09 25.53 -8.82
CA ILE A 250 -14.25 25.99 -9.94
C ILE A 250 -13.37 27.14 -9.43
N LYS A 251 -12.21 26.80 -8.86
CA LYS A 251 -11.03 27.66 -8.94
C LYS A 251 -9.96 26.85 -9.67
N LYS A 252 -9.48 27.38 -10.80
CA LYS A 252 -8.38 26.77 -11.57
C LYS A 252 -7.15 26.64 -10.64
N PRO A 253 -6.41 25.53 -10.67
CA PRO A 253 -5.18 25.41 -9.89
C PRO A 253 -4.19 26.46 -10.39
N LYS A 254 -3.91 27.48 -9.56
CA LYS A 254 -2.74 28.33 -9.73
C LYS A 254 -1.53 27.52 -9.30
N LYS A 255 -0.41 27.72 -9.98
CA LYS A 255 0.83 26.92 -10.03
C LYS A 255 1.62 26.81 -8.69
N CYS A 256 0.96 26.76 -7.54
CA CYS A 256 1.57 26.78 -6.21
C CYS A 256 0.85 25.80 -5.24
N GLU A 257 0.77 24.52 -5.60
CA GLU A 257 0.22 23.45 -4.74
C GLU A 257 1.32 22.59 -4.07
N LEU A 258 2.59 22.98 -4.18
CA LEU A 258 3.60 22.52 -3.23
C LEU A 258 3.18 23.06 -1.85
N ASN A 259 2.89 22.18 -0.90
CA ASN A 259 2.40 22.47 0.46
C ASN A 259 0.90 22.85 0.59
N PHE A 260 0.00 22.28 -0.22
CA PHE A 260 -1.46 22.44 0.00
C PHE A 260 -1.89 22.06 1.43
N LEU A 261 -1.35 20.95 1.94
CA LEU A 261 -1.42 20.49 3.33
C LEU A 261 0.01 20.14 3.79
N PRO A 262 0.65 20.96 4.63
CA PRO A 262 1.98 20.66 5.15
C PRO A 262 1.93 19.45 6.09
N ASN A 263 3.01 18.67 6.13
CA ASN A 263 3.18 17.61 7.13
C ASN A 263 3.36 18.23 8.53
N TYR A 264 3.04 17.45 9.56
CA TYR A 264 3.33 17.86 10.94
C TYR A 264 4.85 17.96 11.15
N PRO A 265 5.32 18.89 12.00
CA PRO A 265 6.72 18.95 12.37
C PRO A 265 7.20 17.60 12.96
N GLU A 266 8.48 17.29 12.80
CA GLU A 266 9.04 16.02 13.24
C GLU A 266 8.80 15.77 14.74
N GLY A 267 8.32 14.57 15.08
CA GLY A 267 7.97 14.20 16.46
C GLY A 267 6.62 14.72 16.97
N HIS A 268 5.82 15.39 16.13
CA HIS A 268 4.51 15.90 16.51
C HIS A 268 3.35 15.12 15.89
N ASP A 269 2.40 14.73 16.73
CA ASP A 269 1.11 14.18 16.37
C ASP A 269 -0.03 15.19 16.60
N ASP A 270 -1.25 14.80 16.25
CA ASP A 270 -2.45 15.65 16.40
C ASP A 270 -2.66 16.12 17.85
N ALA A 271 -2.43 15.21 18.82
CA ALA A 271 -2.59 15.50 20.24
C ALA A 271 -1.56 16.52 20.76
N SER A 272 -0.30 16.41 20.34
CA SER A 272 0.76 17.34 20.71
C SER A 272 0.54 18.74 20.13
N LEU A 273 0.05 18.82 18.89
CA LEU A 273 -0.27 20.09 18.24
C LEU A 273 -1.52 20.74 18.84
N GLU A 274 -2.52 19.95 19.23
CA GLU A 274 -3.68 20.44 19.96
C GLU A 274 -3.29 20.96 21.35
N SER A 275 -2.33 20.31 22.02
CA SER A 275 -1.75 20.84 23.26
C SER A 275 -1.05 22.18 23.04
N ALA A 276 -0.31 22.34 21.94
CA ALA A 276 0.33 23.60 21.58
C ALA A 276 -0.71 24.70 21.24
N ARG A 277 -1.85 24.34 20.65
CA ARG A 277 -2.98 25.26 20.45
C ARG A 277 -3.53 25.76 21.78
N LYS A 278 -3.74 24.90 22.78
CA LYS A 278 -4.22 25.32 24.10
C LYS A 278 -3.27 26.35 24.74
N VAL A 279 -1.96 26.16 24.59
CA VAL A 279 -0.97 27.15 25.04
C VAL A 279 -1.14 28.49 24.30
N LEU A 280 -1.39 28.49 22.99
CA LEU A 280 -1.71 29.73 22.25
C LEU A 280 -2.96 30.42 22.79
N GLU A 281 -4.00 29.66 23.08
CA GLU A 281 -5.26 30.18 23.61
C GLU A 281 -5.07 30.80 25.00
N GLU A 282 -4.31 30.15 25.87
CA GLU A 282 -3.96 30.66 27.20
C GLU A 282 -3.07 31.90 27.15
N GLU A 283 -2.07 31.92 26.26
CA GLU A 283 -1.24 33.11 26.04
C GLU A 283 -2.06 34.31 25.56
N MET A 284 -3.08 34.07 24.74
CA MET A 284 -3.97 35.12 24.24
C MET A 284 -4.89 35.70 25.33
N LYS A 285 -5.14 34.97 26.42
CA LYS A 285 -5.91 35.45 27.58
C LYS A 285 -5.08 36.36 28.50
N LYS A 286 -3.76 36.42 28.35
CA LYS A 286 -2.89 37.26 29.18
C LYS A 286 -3.04 38.74 28.84
N ARG A 287 -2.87 39.61 29.85
CA ARG A 287 -2.92 41.07 29.69
C ARG A 287 -1.86 41.59 28.71
N THR A 288 -0.69 40.94 28.66
CA THR A 288 0.40 41.24 27.73
C THR A 288 0.95 39.94 27.13
N PRO A 289 0.42 39.49 25.97
CA PRO A 289 0.84 38.24 25.36
C PRO A 289 2.26 38.33 24.81
N SER A 290 3.06 37.30 25.04
CA SER A 290 4.44 37.24 24.56
C SER A 290 4.47 37.00 23.05
N ALA A 291 4.98 37.97 22.29
CA ALA A 291 5.09 37.85 20.83
C ALA A 291 5.96 36.67 20.39
N SER A 292 7.02 36.37 21.15
CA SER A 292 7.94 35.24 20.87
C SER A 292 7.23 33.89 21.03
N VAL A 293 6.49 33.69 22.13
CA VAL A 293 5.75 32.45 22.38
C VAL A 293 4.63 32.28 21.37
N LEU A 294 3.92 33.36 21.04
CA LEU A 294 2.89 33.34 20.01
C LEU A 294 3.48 32.95 18.66
N SER A 295 4.57 33.56 18.20
CA SER A 295 5.18 33.20 16.91
C SER A 295 5.61 31.74 16.87
N GLN A 296 6.35 31.27 17.89
CA GLN A 296 6.85 29.90 17.94
C GLN A 296 5.73 28.87 17.90
N LYS A 297 4.68 29.08 18.72
CA LYS A 297 3.54 28.17 18.76
C LYS A 297 2.66 28.30 17.52
N MET A 298 2.61 29.49 16.91
CA MET A 298 1.92 29.70 15.64
C MET A 298 2.60 28.91 14.52
N ASP A 299 3.92 28.91 14.43
CA ASP A 299 4.65 28.15 13.41
C ASP A 299 4.46 26.64 13.60
N LEU A 300 4.59 26.16 14.84
CA LEU A 300 4.44 24.74 15.19
C LEU A 300 3.03 24.20 14.87
N THR A 301 1.99 25.01 15.05
CA THR A 301 0.59 24.61 14.80
C THR A 301 0.11 24.88 13.37
N PHE A 302 0.97 25.39 12.48
CA PHE A 302 0.56 25.76 11.12
C PHE A 302 -0.08 24.60 10.34
N ALA A 303 0.54 23.42 10.38
CA ALA A 303 0.03 22.25 9.66
C ALA A 303 -1.35 21.81 10.16
N LEU A 304 -1.55 21.76 11.49
CA LEU A 304 -2.84 21.45 12.11
C LEU A 304 -3.91 22.47 11.71
N ARG A 305 -3.62 23.78 11.83
CA ARG A 305 -4.52 24.85 11.40
C ARG A 305 -4.91 24.73 9.94
N ARG A 306 -3.93 24.55 9.07
CA ARG A 306 -4.14 24.49 7.62
C ARG A 306 -5.03 23.31 7.26
N LYS A 307 -4.81 22.16 7.89
CA LYS A 307 -5.65 20.97 7.77
C LYS A 307 -7.09 21.26 8.19
N GLU A 308 -7.31 21.89 9.35
CA GLU A 308 -8.65 22.26 9.81
C GLU A 308 -9.36 23.23 8.85
N MET A 309 -8.70 24.31 8.44
CA MET A 309 -9.28 25.33 7.56
C MET A 309 -9.64 24.76 6.18
N VAL A 310 -8.77 23.92 5.62
CA VAL A 310 -8.94 23.35 4.28
C VAL A 310 -9.96 22.21 4.27
N MET A 311 -9.90 21.31 5.25
CA MET A 311 -10.76 20.12 5.27
C MET A 311 -12.17 20.40 5.82
N SER A 312 -12.27 21.22 6.87
CA SER A 312 -13.55 21.45 7.56
C SER A 312 -14.28 22.70 7.05
N ALA A 313 -13.57 23.61 6.39
CA ALA A 313 -14.08 24.91 5.94
C ALA A 313 -15.00 25.60 6.98
N PRO A 314 -14.51 25.85 8.22
CA PRO A 314 -15.34 26.38 9.29
C PRO A 314 -15.80 27.82 9.00
N ALA A 315 -16.86 28.27 9.68
CA ALA A 315 -17.24 29.68 9.62
C ALA A 315 -16.15 30.56 10.26
N ILE A 316 -16.06 31.82 9.83
CA ILE A 316 -15.04 32.76 10.34
C ILE A 316 -15.18 32.96 11.86
N THR A 317 -16.41 32.89 12.38
CA THR A 317 -16.69 32.92 13.83
C THR A 317 -16.02 31.77 14.57
N ASP A 318 -16.10 30.56 14.03
CA ASP A 318 -15.52 29.37 14.65
C ASP A 318 -13.98 29.41 14.57
N VAL A 319 -13.44 29.97 13.49
CA VAL A 319 -12.00 30.20 13.34
C VAL A 319 -11.50 31.23 14.35
N LEU A 320 -12.25 32.31 14.58
CA LEU A 320 -11.93 33.34 15.58
C LEU A 320 -11.85 32.74 16.99
N ASP A 321 -12.82 31.91 17.35
CA ASP A 321 -12.87 31.30 18.68
C ASP A 321 -11.77 30.26 18.88
N ARG A 322 -11.52 29.44 17.85
CA ARG A 322 -10.54 28.35 17.92
C ARG A 322 -9.08 28.82 17.79
N TRP A 323 -8.85 29.88 17.01
CA TRP A 323 -7.51 30.41 16.67
C TRP A 323 -7.43 31.94 16.82
N PRO A 324 -7.61 32.48 18.05
CA PRO A 324 -7.68 33.93 18.28
C PRO A 324 -6.40 34.68 17.90
N SER A 325 -5.25 34.00 17.91
CA SER A 325 -3.95 34.57 17.54
C SER A 325 -3.80 34.88 16.05
N LEU A 326 -4.62 34.29 15.16
CA LEU A 326 -4.57 34.55 13.70
C LEU A 326 -4.95 35.99 13.33
N PHE A 327 -5.70 36.69 14.19
CA PHE A 327 -6.24 38.01 13.91
C PHE A 327 -5.38 39.14 14.46
N ARG A 328 -4.16 38.84 14.93
CA ARG A 328 -3.15 39.86 15.25
C ARG A 328 -2.45 40.34 13.98
N GLU A 329 -2.25 41.64 13.85
CA GLU A 329 -1.57 42.26 12.69
C GLU A 329 -0.22 41.61 12.36
N ALA A 330 0.60 41.34 13.40
CA ALA A 330 1.89 40.66 13.26
C ALA A 330 1.81 39.25 12.66
N GLN A 331 0.67 38.57 12.80
CA GLN A 331 0.43 37.23 12.27
C GLN A 331 -0.28 37.26 10.91
N VAL A 332 -1.09 38.29 10.62
CA VAL A 332 -1.77 38.47 9.32
C VAL A 332 -0.79 38.87 8.22
N ILE A 333 0.24 39.66 8.53
CA ILE A 333 1.23 40.15 7.53
C ILE A 333 2.12 39.01 7.01
N LEU A 334 2.45 38.01 7.83
CA LEU A 334 3.29 36.87 7.44
C LEU A 334 2.61 35.89 6.46
N PHE A 335 1.27 35.77 6.49
CA PHE A 335 0.54 34.86 5.60
C PHE A 335 0.28 35.41 4.18
N LEU A 336 0.51 36.70 3.93
CA LEU A 336 0.32 37.30 2.60
C LEU A 336 1.58 37.26 1.72
N PHE A 337 2.74 36.98 2.30
CA PHE A 337 4.05 37.01 1.61
C PHE A 337 4.73 35.63 1.47
N CYS A 338 4.10 34.54 1.90
CA CYS A 338 4.56 33.17 1.63
C CYS A 338 3.66 32.45 0.61
#